data_AF-A0A969N5C2-F1
#
_entry.id   AF-A0A969N5C2-F1
#
_cell.length_a   1.000
_cell.length_b   1.000
_cell.length_c   1.000
_cell.angle_alpha   90.00
_cell.angle_beta   90.00
_cell.angle_gamma   90.00
#
_symmetry.space_group_name_H-M   'P 1'
#
loop_
_entity.id
_entity.type
_entity.pdbx_description
1 polymer ?
#
loop_
_entity_poly.entity_id
_entity_poly.type
_entity_poly.pdbx_seq_one_letter_code
_entity_poly.pdbx_strand_id
1 'polypeptide(L)'
;MPAALHPANELERLAALAEYQIMDTPPEQSWDDLVQLAAKIFNVPMAWVALIDTNRQWYKAKVGIDADEAPRELTFCSHAMLNPEQALIVPDATQDERFADNPFVTGESHIRFYAGIPLLTPDHLCLGTFCVIDTKPRQVTIDQIEQLQALAQRVTTQLELRRQHRQRGLSAGIPVVGWGGCQPSPPSSPLGDRSGGGSQLDGGAGGAVGGLDPSHHPNQSAAHHQPGIPRPRSIAAAVATGYPSPQSHVWPPWGGACC
;
A
#
# COMPACT_ATOMS: atom_id res chain seq x y z
N MET A 1 -16.96 14.77 -18.83
CA MET A 1 -16.43 14.16 -17.60
C MET A 1 -16.03 15.28 -16.66
N PRO A 2 -16.52 15.35 -15.41
CA PRO A 2 -16.01 16.33 -14.46
C PRO A 2 -14.54 16.03 -14.16
N ALA A 3 -13.77 17.09 -13.89
CA ALA A 3 -12.36 16.99 -13.52
C ALA A 3 -12.17 16.08 -12.29
N ALA A 4 -10.99 15.45 -12.17
CA ALA A 4 -10.63 14.61 -11.04
C ALA A 4 -10.99 15.30 -9.71
N LEU A 5 -11.79 14.62 -8.90
CA LEU A 5 -12.29 15.15 -7.63
C LEU A 5 -11.19 15.08 -6.58
N HIS A 6 -10.71 16.24 -6.15
CA HIS A 6 -9.63 16.38 -5.19
C HIS A 6 -10.19 16.98 -3.88
N PRO A 7 -9.85 16.41 -2.71
CA PRO A 7 -10.06 17.05 -1.42
C PRO A 7 -9.40 18.44 -1.35
N ALA A 8 -9.93 19.33 -0.51
CA ALA A 8 -9.38 20.68 -0.34
C ALA A 8 -7.92 20.69 0.15
N ASN A 9 -7.52 19.65 0.90
CA ASN A 9 -6.19 19.45 1.47
C ASN A 9 -5.31 18.48 0.65
N GLU A 10 -5.51 18.40 -0.67
CA GLU A 10 -4.83 17.42 -1.53
C GLU A 10 -3.29 17.50 -1.45
N LEU A 11 -2.71 18.69 -1.37
CA LEU A 11 -1.25 18.85 -1.30
C LEU A 11 -0.67 18.26 -0.02
N GLU A 12 -1.30 18.55 1.13
CA GLU A 12 -0.90 18.02 2.44
C GLU A 12 -1.05 16.50 2.48
N ARG A 13 -2.16 16.01 1.94
CA ARG A 13 -2.47 14.57 1.82
C ARG A 13 -1.43 13.82 0.98
N LEU A 14 -1.02 14.38 -0.16
CA LEU A 14 0.03 13.81 -1.02
C LEU A 14 1.39 13.81 -0.33
N ALA A 15 1.73 14.91 0.36
CA ALA A 15 2.96 14.97 1.16
C ALA A 15 2.96 13.89 2.24
N ALA A 16 1.86 13.75 2.98
CA ALA A 16 1.69 12.69 3.97
C ALA A 16 1.83 11.30 3.35
N LEU A 17 1.15 11.00 2.24
CA LEU A 17 1.27 9.72 1.54
C LEU A 17 2.72 9.38 1.17
N ALA A 18 3.49 10.37 0.71
CA ALA A 18 4.89 10.20 0.35
C ALA A 18 5.76 9.79 1.55
N GLU A 19 5.48 10.30 2.75
CA GLU A 19 6.23 9.94 3.97
C GLU A 19 6.10 8.45 4.34
N TYR A 20 4.96 7.81 4.01
CA TYR A 20 4.78 6.37 4.25
C TYR A 20 5.65 5.51 3.33
N GLN A 21 6.20 6.03 2.22
CA GLN A 21 6.91 5.29 1.14
C GLN A 21 6.39 3.85 1.01
N ILE A 22 5.09 3.79 0.76
CA ILE A 22 4.29 2.57 0.67
C ILE A 22 3.88 2.28 -0.78
N MET A 23 3.78 3.35 -1.59
CA MET A 23 3.51 3.27 -3.02
C MET A 23 4.58 2.44 -3.73
N ASP A 24 4.16 1.68 -4.74
CA ASP A 24 5.03 0.86 -5.61
C ASP A 24 5.93 -0.13 -4.83
N THR A 25 5.49 -0.55 -3.64
CA THR A 25 6.20 -1.56 -2.85
C THR A 25 5.65 -2.96 -3.13
N PRO A 26 6.46 -4.02 -2.96
CA PRO A 26 5.99 -5.38 -3.22
C PRO A 26 4.74 -5.76 -2.41
N PRO A 27 3.95 -6.73 -2.91
CA PRO A 27 2.89 -7.34 -2.12
C PRO A 27 3.42 -7.92 -0.82
N GLU A 28 2.60 -7.87 0.22
CA GLU A 28 2.97 -8.25 1.58
C GLU A 28 1.78 -8.99 2.22
N GLN A 29 1.99 -10.24 2.64
CA GLN A 29 0.94 -11.16 3.07
C GLN A 29 0.01 -10.58 4.15
N SER A 30 0.56 -9.78 5.07
CA SER A 30 -0.22 -9.13 6.14
C SER A 30 -1.35 -8.23 5.62
N TRP A 31 -1.19 -7.62 4.45
CA TRP A 31 -2.24 -6.79 3.83
C TRP A 31 -3.19 -7.65 3.01
N ASP A 32 -2.65 -8.67 2.32
CA ASP A 32 -3.43 -9.62 1.53
C ASP A 32 -4.43 -10.39 2.40
N ASP A 33 -4.03 -10.76 3.61
CA ASP A 33 -4.91 -11.43 4.57
C ASP A 33 -6.13 -10.57 4.94
N LEU A 34 -5.95 -9.25 5.06
CA LEU A 34 -7.03 -8.33 5.40
C LEU A 34 -8.06 -8.22 4.27
N VAL A 35 -7.61 -8.06 3.02
CA VAL A 35 -8.53 -7.98 1.87
C VAL A 35 -9.20 -9.33 1.61
N GLN A 36 -8.50 -10.45 1.79
CA GLN A 36 -9.11 -11.79 1.69
C GLN A 36 -10.18 -12.00 2.77
N LEU A 37 -9.92 -11.55 4.00
CA LEU A 37 -10.89 -11.64 5.08
C LEU A 37 -12.12 -10.76 4.81
N ALA A 38 -11.93 -9.53 4.34
CA ALA A 38 -13.04 -8.65 3.96
C ALA A 38 -13.91 -9.28 2.86
N ALA A 39 -13.28 -9.83 1.80
CA ALA A 39 -14.00 -10.50 0.73
C ALA A 39 -14.84 -11.68 1.24
N LYS A 40 -14.31 -12.45 2.20
CA LYS A 40 -15.04 -13.58 2.83
C LYS A 40 -16.19 -13.11 3.71
N ILE A 41 -15.97 -12.11 4.57
CA ILE A 41 -17.00 -11.54 5.46
C ILE A 41 -18.19 -11.01 4.66
N PHE A 42 -17.91 -10.28 3.58
CA PHE A 42 -18.93 -9.69 2.72
C PHE A 42 -19.44 -10.66 1.65
N ASN A 43 -18.82 -11.83 1.50
CA ASN A 43 -19.08 -12.80 0.45
C ASN A 43 -19.08 -12.14 -0.94
N VAL A 44 -18.04 -11.37 -1.24
CA VAL A 44 -17.85 -10.62 -2.50
C VAL A 44 -16.59 -11.10 -3.24
N PRO A 45 -16.53 -10.93 -4.57
CA PRO A 45 -15.35 -11.35 -5.33
C PRO A 45 -14.14 -10.42 -5.19
N MET A 46 -14.34 -9.16 -4.76
CA MET A 46 -13.32 -8.13 -4.78
C MET A 46 -13.23 -7.37 -3.46
N ALA A 47 -11.99 -7.11 -3.01
CA ALA A 47 -11.69 -6.26 -1.87
C ALA A 47 -10.26 -5.71 -1.98
N TRP A 48 -10.04 -4.44 -1.65
CA TRP A 48 -8.76 -3.75 -1.89
C TRP A 48 -8.34 -2.85 -0.73
N VAL A 49 -7.03 -2.78 -0.51
CA VAL A 49 -6.37 -1.63 0.12
C VAL A 49 -5.91 -0.74 -1.03
N ALA A 50 -6.63 0.34 -1.29
CA ALA A 50 -6.39 1.25 -2.39
C ALA A 50 -5.83 2.58 -1.87
N LEU A 51 -4.64 2.97 -2.31
CA LEU A 51 -4.00 4.25 -1.99
C LEU A 51 -4.11 5.18 -3.20
N ILE A 52 -4.40 6.46 -2.96
CA ILE A 52 -4.68 7.42 -4.03
C ILE A 52 -3.51 8.39 -4.17
N ASP A 53 -2.87 8.37 -5.33
CA ASP A 53 -1.80 9.28 -5.73
C ASP A 53 -2.38 10.43 -6.58
N THR A 54 -1.52 11.26 -7.14
CA THR A 54 -1.87 12.44 -7.92
C THR A 54 -2.83 12.12 -9.08
N ASN A 55 -2.55 11.07 -9.85
CA ASN A 55 -3.29 10.72 -11.07
C ASN A 55 -3.78 9.25 -11.12
N ARG A 56 -3.47 8.45 -10.11
CA ARG A 56 -3.79 7.02 -10.07
C ARG A 56 -4.27 6.57 -8.69
N GLN A 57 -5.02 5.48 -8.71
CA GLN A 57 -5.24 4.61 -7.58
C GLN A 57 -4.27 3.44 -7.69
N TRP A 58 -3.50 3.18 -6.65
CA TRP A 58 -2.59 2.04 -6.57
C TRP A 58 -3.07 1.04 -5.51
N TYR A 59 -2.99 -0.24 -5.82
CA TYR A 59 -3.48 -1.30 -4.93
C TYR A 59 -2.33 -1.87 -4.09
N LYS A 60 -2.30 -1.56 -2.79
CA LYS A 60 -1.33 -2.16 -1.87
C LYS A 60 -1.59 -3.64 -1.63
N ALA A 61 -2.87 -4.00 -1.59
CA ALA A 61 -3.35 -5.37 -1.49
C ALA A 61 -4.66 -5.48 -2.24
N LYS A 62 -4.86 -6.61 -2.92
CA LYS A 62 -6.04 -6.79 -3.78
C LYS A 62 -6.47 -8.24 -3.87
N VAL A 63 -7.78 -8.44 -3.96
CA VAL A 63 -8.39 -9.68 -4.46
C VAL A 63 -9.41 -9.33 -5.55
N GLY A 64 -9.53 -10.20 -6.55
CA GLY A 64 -10.52 -10.09 -7.61
C GLY A 64 -10.20 -9.11 -8.74
N ILE A 65 -8.96 -8.62 -8.84
CA ILE A 65 -8.48 -7.79 -9.96
C ILE A 65 -7.01 -8.08 -10.27
N ASP A 66 -6.65 -8.12 -11.55
CA ASP A 66 -5.26 -8.36 -11.99
C ASP A 66 -4.44 -7.08 -12.10
N ALA A 67 -5.06 -5.94 -12.39
CA ALA A 67 -4.40 -4.63 -12.51
C ALA A 67 -3.82 -4.15 -11.17
N ASP A 68 -2.63 -3.53 -11.20
CA ASP A 68 -1.95 -2.97 -10.01
C ASP A 68 -2.36 -1.52 -9.73
N GLU A 69 -2.94 -0.84 -10.71
CA GLU A 69 -3.43 0.51 -10.58
C GLU A 69 -4.60 0.80 -11.52
N ALA A 70 -5.29 1.91 -11.27
CA ALA A 70 -6.38 2.44 -12.07
C ALA A 70 -6.27 3.98 -12.18
N PRO A 71 -6.72 4.60 -13.28
CA PRO A 71 -6.79 6.06 -13.38
C PRO A 71 -7.66 6.65 -12.26
N ARG A 72 -7.14 7.64 -11.52
CA ARG A 72 -7.80 8.19 -10.33
C ARG A 72 -9.23 8.68 -10.63
N GLU A 73 -9.40 9.38 -11.74
CA GLU A 73 -10.67 9.97 -12.16
C GLU A 73 -11.81 8.95 -12.34
N LEU A 74 -11.48 7.66 -12.52
CA LEU A 74 -12.47 6.59 -12.70
C LEU A 74 -12.84 5.89 -11.39
N THR A 75 -12.17 6.22 -10.27
CA THR A 75 -12.20 5.39 -9.06
C THR A 75 -13.28 5.82 -8.07
N PHE A 76 -14.04 4.85 -7.56
CA PHE A 76 -14.98 5.04 -6.45
C PHE A 76 -14.29 5.56 -5.19
N CYS A 77 -13.04 5.12 -4.95
CA CYS A 77 -12.25 5.52 -3.79
C CYS A 77 -11.97 7.03 -3.76
N SER A 78 -11.78 7.66 -4.93
CA SER A 78 -11.61 9.12 -4.99
C SER A 78 -12.85 9.87 -4.50
N HIS A 79 -14.04 9.35 -4.77
CA HIS A 79 -15.29 9.91 -4.23
C HIS A 79 -15.43 9.66 -2.72
N ALA A 80 -15.03 8.47 -2.24
CA ALA A 80 -15.07 8.16 -0.81
C ALA A 80 -14.18 9.10 0.02
N MET A 81 -13.07 9.57 -0.56
CA MET A 81 -12.15 10.49 0.11
C MET A 81 -12.70 11.91 0.28
N LEU A 82 -13.76 12.29 -0.44
CA LEU A 82 -14.32 13.65 -0.35
C LEU A 82 -15.02 13.90 0.98
N ASN A 83 -15.54 12.84 1.62
CA ASN A 83 -16.19 12.89 2.92
C ASN A 83 -15.52 11.86 3.85
N PRO A 84 -14.29 12.13 4.31
CA PRO A 84 -13.45 11.15 4.99
C PRO A 84 -14.02 10.63 6.32
N GLU A 85 -14.97 11.34 6.92
CA GLU A 85 -15.60 10.97 8.19
C GLU A 85 -16.64 9.84 8.06
N GLN A 86 -17.03 9.48 6.84
CA GLN A 86 -18.12 8.55 6.58
C GLN A 86 -17.72 7.45 5.60
N ALA A 87 -18.31 6.27 5.80
CA ALA A 87 -18.23 5.20 4.81
C ALA A 87 -18.98 5.61 3.54
N LEU A 88 -18.39 5.35 2.37
CA LEU A 88 -19.11 5.44 1.11
C LEU A 88 -19.73 4.09 0.79
N ILE A 89 -21.05 4.01 0.82
CA ILE A 89 -21.82 2.82 0.45
C ILE A 89 -22.60 3.13 -0.83
N VAL A 90 -22.41 2.31 -1.85
CA VAL A 90 -23.10 2.35 -3.14
C VAL A 90 -23.75 0.98 -3.36
N PRO A 91 -25.04 0.83 -3.02
CA PRO A 91 -25.75 -0.44 -3.16
C PRO A 91 -25.85 -0.93 -4.62
N ASP A 92 -26.06 0.00 -5.55
CA ASP A 92 -26.08 -0.22 -6.99
C ASP A 92 -25.55 1.00 -7.75
N ALA A 93 -24.37 0.88 -8.35
CA ALA A 93 -23.67 1.93 -9.07
C ALA A 93 -24.37 2.31 -10.38
N THR A 94 -25.27 1.47 -10.90
CA THR A 94 -26.10 1.82 -12.07
C THR A 94 -27.22 2.80 -11.73
N GLN A 95 -27.54 2.94 -10.44
CA GLN A 95 -28.57 3.84 -9.90
C GLN A 95 -27.98 5.06 -9.21
N ASP A 96 -26.65 5.14 -9.14
CA ASP A 96 -25.94 6.25 -8.49
C ASP A 96 -25.45 7.22 -9.56
N GLU A 97 -25.99 8.45 -9.58
CA GLU A 97 -25.65 9.47 -10.59
C GLU A 97 -24.15 9.77 -10.69
N ARG A 98 -23.38 9.51 -9.61
CA ARG A 98 -21.93 9.70 -9.59
C ARG A 98 -21.18 8.64 -10.41
N PHE A 99 -21.78 7.47 -10.59
CA PHE A 99 -21.12 6.28 -11.13
C PHE A 99 -21.85 5.62 -12.31
N ALA A 100 -23.10 5.98 -12.59
CA ALA A 100 -23.91 5.30 -13.61
C ALA A 100 -23.25 5.30 -15.00
N ASP A 101 -22.58 6.39 -15.36
CA ASP A 101 -21.85 6.54 -16.63
C ASP A 101 -20.37 6.15 -16.55
N ASN A 102 -19.89 5.69 -15.38
CA ASN A 102 -18.49 5.36 -15.17
C ASN A 102 -18.09 4.11 -15.99
N PRO A 103 -16.95 4.13 -16.71
CA PRO A 103 -16.45 2.97 -17.46
C PRO A 103 -16.32 1.67 -16.66
N PHE A 104 -16.05 1.74 -15.35
CA PHE A 104 -16.02 0.54 -14.51
C PHE A 104 -17.41 -0.05 -14.21
N VAL A 105 -18.48 0.72 -14.44
CA VAL A 105 -19.86 0.29 -14.30
C VAL A 105 -20.42 -0.17 -15.65
N THR A 106 -20.22 0.62 -16.69
CA THR A 106 -20.79 0.39 -18.04
C THR A 106 -19.97 -0.58 -18.89
N GLY A 107 -18.65 -0.64 -18.68
CA GLY A 107 -17.72 -1.52 -19.39
C GLY A 107 -17.61 -2.92 -18.74
N GLU A 108 -16.55 -3.63 -19.11
CA GLU A 108 -16.36 -5.06 -18.79
C GLU A 108 -16.23 -5.39 -17.29
N SER A 109 -15.80 -4.43 -16.46
CA SER A 109 -15.70 -4.62 -15.01
C SER A 109 -17.06 -4.81 -14.35
N HIS A 110 -18.13 -4.26 -14.95
CA HIS A 110 -19.51 -4.39 -14.49
C HIS A 110 -19.69 -4.19 -12.98
N ILE A 111 -19.00 -3.22 -12.38
CA ILE A 111 -19.14 -2.92 -10.95
C ILE A 111 -20.58 -2.49 -10.68
N ARG A 112 -21.18 -3.05 -9.62
CA ARG A 112 -22.53 -2.70 -9.15
C ARG A 112 -22.51 -2.28 -7.69
N PHE A 113 -21.79 -2.99 -6.85
CA PHE A 113 -21.73 -2.68 -5.43
C PHE A 113 -20.35 -2.17 -5.04
N TYR A 114 -20.32 -1.14 -4.19
CA TYR A 114 -19.11 -0.65 -3.55
C TYR A 114 -19.41 -0.29 -2.09
N ALA A 115 -18.55 -0.72 -1.17
CA ALA A 115 -18.48 -0.16 0.18
C ALA A 115 -17.03 0.12 0.52
N GLY A 116 -16.73 1.36 0.91
CA GLY A 116 -15.36 1.80 1.19
C GLY A 116 -15.27 2.63 2.47
N ILE A 117 -14.25 2.32 3.28
CA ILE A 117 -13.88 3.08 4.47
C ILE A 117 -12.63 3.90 4.16
N PRO A 118 -12.68 5.24 4.33
CA PRO A 118 -11.51 6.11 4.23
C PRO A 118 -10.38 5.70 5.20
N LEU A 119 -9.14 5.71 4.72
CA LEU A 119 -7.94 5.42 5.51
C LEU A 119 -7.31 6.72 6.00
N LEU A 120 -7.66 7.14 7.21
CA LEU A 120 -7.21 8.40 7.79
C LEU A 120 -5.91 8.26 8.59
N THR A 121 -5.00 9.21 8.42
CA THR A 121 -3.85 9.40 9.31
C THR A 121 -4.28 10.04 10.64
N PRO A 122 -3.42 10.04 11.67
CA PRO A 122 -3.65 10.80 12.90
C PRO A 122 -3.87 12.30 12.67
N ASP A 123 -3.30 12.85 11.59
CA ASP A 123 -3.46 14.25 11.18
C ASP A 123 -4.75 14.47 10.35
N HIS A 124 -5.68 13.51 10.34
CA HIS A 124 -6.94 13.53 9.58
C HIS A 124 -6.78 13.68 8.05
N LEU A 125 -5.66 13.19 7.50
CA LEU A 125 -5.43 13.15 6.05
C LEU A 125 -5.84 11.78 5.49
N CYS A 126 -6.67 11.76 4.45
CA CYS A 126 -7.13 10.51 3.86
C CYS A 126 -6.14 9.98 2.81
N LEU A 127 -5.50 8.83 3.04
CA LEU A 127 -4.51 8.28 2.12
C LEU A 127 -5.14 7.46 0.98
N GLY A 128 -6.36 6.99 1.19
CA GLY A 128 -7.07 6.11 0.28
C GLY A 128 -8.24 5.41 0.98
N THR A 129 -8.55 4.17 0.59
CA THR A 129 -9.67 3.42 1.16
C THR A 129 -9.36 1.94 1.37
N PHE A 130 -10.05 1.34 2.33
CA PHE A 130 -10.26 -0.10 2.41
C PHE A 130 -11.67 -0.41 1.93
N CYS A 131 -11.80 -1.18 0.85
CA CYS A 131 -13.09 -1.34 0.17
C CYS A 131 -13.39 -2.77 -0.25
N VAL A 132 -14.68 -3.04 -0.41
CA VAL A 132 -15.27 -4.29 -0.93
C VAL A 132 -16.17 -3.96 -2.12
N ILE A 133 -16.12 -4.79 -3.15
CA ILE A 133 -16.75 -4.51 -4.45
C ILE A 133 -17.42 -5.78 -4.97
N ASP A 134 -18.56 -5.62 -5.65
CA ASP A 134 -19.19 -6.72 -6.39
C ASP A 134 -19.78 -6.26 -7.73
N THR A 135 -19.93 -7.23 -8.63
CA THR A 135 -20.63 -7.15 -9.91
C THR A 135 -22.15 -7.33 -9.78
N LYS A 136 -22.65 -7.47 -8.55
CA LYS A 136 -24.08 -7.57 -8.22
C LYS A 136 -24.45 -6.49 -7.20
N PRO A 137 -25.65 -5.90 -7.28
CA PRO A 137 -26.13 -4.99 -6.25
C PRO A 137 -26.19 -5.68 -4.87
N ARG A 138 -25.91 -4.93 -3.81
CA ARG A 138 -25.94 -5.46 -2.43
C ARG A 138 -26.45 -4.43 -1.44
N GLN A 139 -27.01 -4.95 -0.36
CA GLN A 139 -27.23 -4.21 0.87
C GLN A 139 -26.19 -4.63 1.90
N VAL A 140 -25.80 -3.70 2.76
CA VAL A 140 -24.89 -3.95 3.88
C VAL A 140 -25.61 -3.71 5.20
N THR A 141 -25.32 -4.53 6.19
CA THR A 141 -25.80 -4.31 7.56
C THR A 141 -24.88 -3.36 8.32
N ILE A 142 -25.37 -2.82 9.43
CA ILE A 142 -24.54 -2.01 10.35
C ILE A 142 -23.35 -2.83 10.85
N ASP A 143 -23.58 -4.06 11.29
CA ASP A 143 -22.52 -4.98 11.73
C ASP A 143 -21.43 -5.20 10.67
N GLN A 144 -21.81 -5.30 9.39
CA GLN A 144 -20.85 -5.42 8.29
C GLN A 144 -20.03 -4.15 8.12
N ILE A 145 -20.66 -2.97 8.21
CA ILE A 145 -19.95 -1.68 8.16
C ILE A 145 -18.95 -1.58 9.33
N GLU A 146 -19.36 -1.95 10.54
CA GLU A 146 -18.47 -1.97 11.72
C GLU A 146 -17.28 -2.92 11.53
N GLN A 147 -17.52 -4.10 10.95
CA GLN A 147 -16.45 -5.05 10.61
C GLN A 147 -15.48 -4.47 9.57
N LEU A 148 -15.99 -3.80 8.53
CA LEU A 148 -15.16 -3.16 7.52
C LEU A 148 -14.33 -2.01 8.11
N GLN A 149 -14.93 -1.22 9.01
CA GLN A 149 -14.24 -0.17 9.76
C GLN A 149 -13.14 -0.73 10.64
N ALA A 150 -13.38 -1.83 11.36
CA ALA A 150 -12.38 -2.48 12.19
C ALA A 150 -11.18 -3.00 11.36
N LEU A 151 -11.43 -3.53 10.15
CA LEU A 151 -10.37 -3.93 9.23
C LEU A 151 -9.61 -2.72 8.68
N ALA A 152 -10.31 -1.64 8.31
CA ALA A 152 -9.68 -0.40 7.86
C ALA A 152 -8.77 0.21 8.96
N GLN A 153 -9.19 0.16 10.22
CA GLN A 153 -8.35 0.60 11.35
C GLN A 153 -7.07 -0.24 11.49
N ARG A 154 -7.11 -1.55 11.20
CA ARG A 154 -5.90 -2.39 11.17
C ARG A 154 -4.96 -1.98 10.04
N VAL A 155 -5.49 -1.67 8.86
CA VAL A 155 -4.71 -1.14 7.73
C VAL A 155 -4.02 0.17 8.13
N THR A 156 -4.75 1.13 8.68
CA THR A 156 -4.18 2.40 9.16
C THR A 156 -3.11 2.17 10.23
N THR A 157 -3.39 1.32 11.23
CA THR A 157 -2.41 1.01 12.29
C THR A 157 -1.11 0.45 11.70
N GLN A 158 -1.21 -0.42 10.70
CA GLN A 158 -0.05 -0.99 10.04
C GLN A 158 0.73 0.05 9.21
N LEU A 159 0.02 1.00 8.57
CA LEU A 159 0.66 2.14 7.88
C LEU A 159 1.44 3.00 8.89
N GLU A 160 0.85 3.32 10.04
CA GLU A 160 1.52 4.10 11.08
C GLU A 160 2.74 3.40 11.66
N LEU A 161 2.63 2.10 11.95
CA LEU A 161 3.76 1.31 12.46
C LEU A 161 4.93 1.33 11.46
N ARG A 162 4.64 1.17 10.16
CA ARG A 162 5.67 1.26 9.11
C ARG A 162 6.34 2.64 9.08
N ARG A 163 5.56 3.73 9.17
CA ARG A 163 6.08 5.12 9.21
C ARG A 163 7.00 5.31 10.43
N GLN A 164 6.56 4.87 11.61
CA GLN A 164 7.33 5.00 12.86
C GLN A 164 8.62 4.19 12.84
N HIS A 165 8.59 2.94 12.38
CA HIS A 165 9.78 2.11 12.26
C HIS A 165 10.83 2.75 11.34
N ARG A 166 10.39 3.37 10.25
CA ARG A 166 11.29 4.10 9.34
C ARG A 166 11.88 5.35 9.97
N GLN A 167 11.05 6.18 10.61
CA GLN A 167 11.53 7.40 11.29
C GLN A 167 12.57 7.06 12.36
N ARG A 168 12.36 5.99 13.14
CA ARG A 168 13.36 5.52 14.12
C ARG A 168 14.64 5.00 13.46
N GLY A 169 14.54 4.31 12.33
CA GLY A 169 15.70 3.85 11.56
C GLY A 169 16.52 5.00 10.96
N LEU A 170 15.87 6.10 10.57
CA LEU A 170 16.52 7.32 10.07
C LEU A 170 17.22 8.09 11.21
N SER A 171 16.62 8.17 12.40
CA SER A 171 17.22 8.85 13.57
C SER A 171 18.44 8.12 14.15
N ALA A 172 18.57 6.81 13.91
CA ALA A 172 19.72 6.02 14.37
C ALA A 172 20.98 6.16 13.47
N GLY A 173 20.87 6.87 12.34
CA GLY A 173 21.90 6.94 11.30
C GLY A 173 22.68 8.26 11.21
N ILE A 174 22.48 9.23 12.09
CA ILE A 174 23.35 10.42 12.14
C ILE A 174 24.63 9.99 12.87
N PRO A 175 25.81 9.87 12.20
CA PRO A 175 27.04 9.81 12.95
C PRO A 175 27.10 11.13 13.71
N VAL A 176 27.04 11.06 15.03
CA VAL A 176 27.50 12.18 15.86
C VAL A 176 28.93 12.39 15.43
N VAL A 177 29.15 13.39 14.57
CA VAL A 177 30.49 13.92 14.29
C VAL A 177 30.93 14.39 15.66
N GLY A 178 31.73 13.55 16.32
CA GLY A 178 32.31 13.86 17.60
C GLY A 178 33.00 15.19 17.42
N TRP A 179 32.46 16.23 18.04
CA TRP A 179 33.22 17.45 18.26
C TRP A 179 34.47 16.98 19.00
N GLY A 180 35.58 16.92 18.26
CA GLY A 180 36.90 16.67 18.78
C GLY A 180 37.19 17.81 19.73
N GLY A 181 36.75 17.65 20.98
CA GLY A 181 37.17 18.50 22.08
C GLY A 181 38.68 18.42 22.10
N CYS A 182 39.34 19.55 21.84
CA CYS A 182 40.73 19.77 22.19
C CYS A 182 40.94 19.28 23.62
N GLN A 183 41.56 18.11 23.77
CA GLN A 183 42.12 17.75 25.06
C GLN A 183 43.32 18.67 25.28
N PRO A 184 43.39 19.42 26.39
CA PRO A 184 44.60 20.14 26.73
C PRO A 184 45.72 19.11 26.97
N SER A 185 46.79 19.24 26.19
CA SER A 185 47.98 18.39 26.30
C SER A 185 48.58 18.53 27.71
N PRO A 186 49.00 17.43 28.37
CA PRO A 186 49.71 17.53 29.62
C PRO A 186 51.14 18.09 29.40
N PRO A 187 51.71 18.81 30.37
CA PRO A 187 53.05 19.36 30.24
C PRO A 187 54.10 18.25 30.21
N SER A 188 54.96 18.33 29.20
CA SER A 188 56.16 17.52 29.02
C SER A 188 57.11 17.64 30.22
N SER A 189 57.55 16.50 30.75
CA SER A 189 58.73 16.38 31.62
C SER A 189 59.73 15.37 31.05
N PRO A 190 61.04 15.52 31.34
CA PRO A 190 62.10 15.10 30.43
C PRO A 190 62.65 13.70 30.70
N LEU A 191 63.15 13.12 29.61
CA LEU A 191 64.30 12.20 29.46
C LEU A 191 64.78 11.43 30.71
N GLY A 192 64.53 10.12 30.72
CA GLY A 192 65.21 9.13 31.54
C GLY A 192 65.57 7.92 30.69
N ASP A 193 66.87 7.70 30.55
CA ASP A 193 67.56 6.72 29.71
C ASP A 193 67.59 5.30 30.32
N ARG A 194 67.95 4.32 29.47
CA ARG A 194 68.56 2.99 29.76
C ARG A 194 67.74 1.69 29.78
N SER A 195 67.78 1.02 28.61
CA SER A 195 68.54 -0.20 28.26
C SER A 195 68.25 -1.59 28.92
N GLY A 196 68.11 -2.58 28.02
CA GLY A 196 68.44 -4.03 28.18
C GLY A 196 67.21 -4.95 28.26
N GLY A 197 67.06 -6.09 27.57
CA GLY A 197 67.89 -6.92 26.68
C GLY A 197 67.45 -8.40 26.78
N GLY A 198 67.44 -9.15 25.65
CA GLY A 198 67.33 -10.64 25.56
C GLY A 198 65.95 -11.21 25.16
N SER A 199 65.72 -11.80 23.97
CA SER A 199 66.08 -13.15 23.44
C SER A 199 65.44 -14.31 24.22
N GLN A 200 64.87 -15.42 23.69
CA GLN A 200 64.66 -16.02 22.36
C GLN A 200 64.03 -17.44 22.62
N LEU A 201 63.37 -18.04 21.60
CA LEU A 201 63.10 -19.47 21.31
C LEU A 201 61.74 -20.14 21.66
N ASP A 202 61.08 -20.53 20.56
CA ASP A 202 60.65 -21.88 20.12
C ASP A 202 59.76 -22.81 20.97
N GLY A 203 58.71 -23.34 20.31
CA GLY A 203 58.64 -24.80 20.07
C GLY A 203 57.30 -25.53 20.28
N GLY A 204 56.72 -26.02 19.16
CA GLY A 204 55.98 -27.31 19.04
C GLY A 204 54.52 -27.37 19.50
N ALA A 205 53.65 -28.31 19.10
CA ALA A 205 53.55 -29.28 18.00
C ALA A 205 52.29 -30.14 18.30
N GLY A 206 51.63 -30.67 17.26
CA GLY A 206 50.68 -31.81 17.34
C GLY A 206 49.19 -31.43 17.37
N GLY A 207 48.28 -32.09 16.65
CA GLY A 207 48.38 -33.22 15.73
C GLY A 207 46.97 -33.67 15.30
N ALA A 208 46.88 -34.27 14.09
CA ALA A 208 46.08 -35.47 13.72
C ALA A 208 44.53 -35.43 13.91
N VAL A 209 43.63 -36.08 13.16
CA VAL A 209 43.57 -36.97 11.96
C VAL A 209 42.08 -37.26 11.66
N GLY A 210 41.72 -37.48 10.38
CA GLY A 210 40.61 -38.35 9.89
C GLY A 210 39.17 -37.81 9.98
N GLY A 211 38.23 -38.03 9.04
CA GLY A 211 38.13 -38.70 7.72
C GLY A 211 36.89 -38.11 6.99
N LEU A 212 36.82 -38.03 5.65
CA LEU A 212 36.27 -39.05 4.71
C LEU A 212 35.01 -39.74 5.25
N ASP A 213 33.83 -39.80 4.61
CA ASP A 213 33.36 -39.61 3.22
C ASP A 213 31.79 -39.52 3.24
N PRO A 214 31.09 -38.96 2.23
CA PRO A 214 29.65 -38.75 2.22
C PRO A 214 28.90 -39.92 1.56
N SER A 215 27.71 -40.25 2.05
CA SER A 215 26.81 -41.22 1.42
C SER A 215 25.59 -40.54 0.80
N HIS A 216 25.55 -40.62 -0.53
CA HIS A 216 24.37 -40.49 -1.39
C HIS A 216 23.21 -41.38 -0.92
N HIS A 217 21.97 -40.87 -0.94
CA HIS A 217 21.04 -41.10 -2.05
C HIS A 217 19.72 -40.30 -1.87
N PRO A 218 19.05 -39.94 -2.98
CA PRO A 218 17.81 -39.17 -2.98
C PRO A 218 16.59 -40.10 -2.90
N ASN A 219 15.47 -39.59 -2.39
CA ASN A 219 14.18 -40.25 -2.60
C ASN A 219 13.17 -39.28 -3.22
N GLN A 220 12.65 -39.71 -4.37
CA GLN A 220 11.56 -39.11 -5.13
C GLN A 220 10.21 -39.64 -4.63
N SER A 221 9.14 -39.08 -5.22
CA SER A 221 7.73 -39.49 -5.15
C SER A 221 6.94 -38.82 -4.01
N ALA A 222 5.74 -38.27 -4.21
CA ALA A 222 4.80 -38.44 -5.30
C ALA A 222 3.93 -37.19 -5.48
N ALA A 223 3.57 -36.93 -6.73
CA ALA A 223 2.57 -35.97 -7.13
C ALA A 223 1.17 -36.43 -6.67
N HIS A 224 0.44 -35.54 -5.99
CA HIS A 224 -1.02 -35.62 -5.92
C HIS A 224 -1.61 -34.51 -6.79
N HIS A 225 -2.11 -34.91 -7.96
CA HIS A 225 -3.03 -34.13 -8.78
C HIS A 225 -4.34 -33.90 -8.01
N GLN A 226 -4.66 -32.64 -7.70
CA GLN A 226 -6.03 -32.23 -7.40
C GLN A 226 -6.67 -31.66 -8.68
N PRO A 227 -7.94 -31.99 -8.97
CA PRO A 227 -8.65 -31.45 -10.12
C PRO A 227 -8.94 -29.96 -9.94
N GLY A 228 -8.70 -29.21 -11.01
CA GLY A 228 -8.69 -27.75 -11.04
C GLY A 228 -10.03 -27.10 -10.72
N ILE A 229 -10.00 -26.13 -9.81
CA ILE A 229 -11.04 -25.11 -9.64
C ILE A 229 -10.96 -24.17 -10.85
N PRO A 230 -12.07 -23.88 -11.56
CA PRO A 230 -12.05 -22.94 -12.66
C PRO A 230 -11.69 -21.54 -12.14
N ARG A 231 -10.61 -20.96 -12.68
CA ARG A 231 -10.20 -19.59 -12.40
C ARG A 231 -11.26 -18.62 -12.96
N PRO A 232 -11.69 -17.59 -12.21
CA PRO A 232 -12.53 -16.54 -12.78
C PRO A 232 -11.78 -15.85 -13.93
N ARG A 233 -12.51 -15.53 -15.00
CA ARG A 233 -11.98 -14.83 -16.18
C ARG A 233 -11.42 -13.48 -15.76
N SER A 234 -10.22 -13.17 -16.25
CA SER A 234 -9.49 -11.91 -16.03
C SER A 234 -10.34 -10.70 -16.41
N ILE A 235 -10.40 -9.69 -15.54
CA ILE A 235 -11.07 -8.39 -15.76
C ILE A 235 -10.02 -7.35 -16.15
N ALA A 236 -9.23 -7.62 -17.18
CA ALA A 236 -8.18 -6.70 -17.62
C ALA A 236 -8.14 -6.58 -19.14
N ALA A 237 -8.90 -5.63 -19.70
CA ALA A 237 -8.53 -4.88 -20.91
C ALA A 237 -9.55 -3.78 -21.24
N ALA A 238 -9.46 -2.61 -20.59
CA ALA A 238 -10.18 -1.44 -21.08
C ALA A 238 -9.50 -0.10 -20.75
N VAL A 239 -8.18 0.03 -20.98
CA VAL A 239 -7.56 1.36 -21.19
C VAL A 239 -6.40 1.24 -22.19
N ALA A 240 -6.74 1.09 -23.47
CA ALA A 240 -5.78 1.33 -24.55
C ALA A 240 -6.52 1.53 -25.88
N THR A 241 -7.11 2.70 -26.10
CA THR A 241 -7.23 3.28 -27.45
C THR A 241 -7.54 4.77 -27.31
N GLY A 242 -6.60 5.60 -27.77
CA GLY A 242 -6.80 7.05 -27.86
C GLY A 242 -7.83 7.40 -28.93
N TYR A 243 -8.62 8.44 -28.66
CA TYR A 243 -9.47 9.10 -29.64
C TYR A 243 -9.44 10.63 -29.44
N PRO A 244 -9.70 11.41 -30.51
CA PRO A 244 -9.33 12.81 -30.61
C PRO A 244 -10.40 13.74 -30.02
N SER A 245 -9.92 14.94 -29.69
CA SER A 245 -10.67 16.08 -29.16
C SER A 245 -11.75 16.59 -30.15
N PRO A 246 -12.98 16.87 -29.67
CA PRO A 246 -13.92 17.72 -30.38
C PRO A 246 -13.94 19.15 -29.81
N GLN A 247 -14.19 20.05 -30.73
CA GLN A 247 -14.09 21.50 -30.63
C GLN A 247 -15.17 22.11 -29.72
N SER A 248 -14.81 23.28 -29.19
CA SER A 248 -15.60 24.22 -28.41
C SER A 248 -16.99 24.51 -29.00
N HIS A 249 -18.04 24.27 -28.22
CA HIS A 249 -19.35 24.90 -28.39
C HIS A 249 -19.76 25.60 -27.10
N VAL A 250 -19.78 26.94 -27.17
CA VAL A 250 -20.31 27.87 -26.18
C VAL A 250 -21.85 27.87 -26.28
N TRP A 251 -22.55 27.79 -25.15
CA TRP A 251 -23.98 28.09 -25.04
C TRP A 251 -24.24 29.01 -23.82
N PRO A 252 -25.27 29.88 -23.87
CA PRO A 252 -25.41 31.08 -23.04
C PRO A 252 -26.18 30.83 -21.73
N PRO A 253 -26.14 31.77 -20.75
CA PRO A 253 -26.88 31.64 -19.50
C PRO A 253 -28.36 31.99 -19.68
N TRP A 254 -29.25 31.10 -19.24
CA TRP A 254 -30.66 31.39 -19.01
C TRP A 254 -30.88 31.64 -17.52
N GLY A 255 -31.10 32.90 -17.15
CA GLY A 255 -31.68 33.31 -15.89
C GLY A 255 -33.06 33.88 -16.15
N GLY A 256 -34.10 33.11 -15.84
CA GLY A 256 -35.50 33.46 -15.97
C GLY A 256 -36.00 34.34 -14.81
N ALA A 257 -37.00 35.15 -15.14
CA ALA A 257 -37.82 35.93 -14.22
C ALA A 257 -38.89 35.05 -13.50
N CYS A 258 -39.58 35.69 -12.55
CA CYS A 258 -40.69 35.24 -11.67
C CYS A 258 -40.20 34.82 -10.26
N CYS A 259 -40.61 35.42 -9.14
CA CYS A 259 -41.78 36.25 -8.81
C CYS A 259 -41.38 37.50 -8.00
#